data_AF-A0ABD2U4A7-F1
#
_entry.id   AF-A0ABD2U4A7-F1
#
_cell.length_a   1.000
_cell.length_b   1.000
_cell.length_c   1.000
_cell.angle_alpha   90.00
_cell.angle_beta   90.00
_cell.angle_gamma   90.00
#
_symmetry.space_group_name_H-M   'P 1'
#
loop_
_entity.id
_entity.type
_entity.pdbx_description
1 polymer ?
#
loop_
_entity_poly.entity_id
_entity_poly.type
_entity_poly.pdbx_seq_one_letter_code
_entity_poly.pdbx_strand_id
1 'polypeptide(L)'
;MDTSQMKSPVSQIDLIRNPMMKAHHFISWYNQMIYDALSSLKEPNGSDTSTLVNFIEQRHEVPQNFRRLLSSRLRRLVQQDKLEKIENSYRIKKEVLEKSKTAATPKQKHVGPRQFPNNAYLGDTAEEAAITAAYKVAEAENKSFVAAEAAKEAERVSKMEEDSDNSLQIYKDLFDKCSHGEIVLLTA
;
A
#
# COMPACT_ATOMS: atom_id res chain seq x y z
N MET A 1 8.42 3.12 -52.10
CA MET A 1 8.68 1.86 -51.38
C MET A 1 9.02 2.25 -49.96
N ASP A 2 8.27 1.72 -48.99
CA ASP A 2 8.14 2.31 -47.66
C ASP A 2 9.24 1.84 -46.70
N THR A 3 9.99 2.78 -46.11
CA THR A 3 10.98 2.48 -45.06
C THR A 3 10.29 2.28 -43.72
N SER A 4 9.68 1.11 -43.54
CA SER A 4 9.08 0.73 -42.26
C SER A 4 10.13 0.63 -41.16
N GLN A 5 9.94 1.49 -40.16
CA GLN A 5 10.74 1.57 -38.93
C GLN A 5 10.87 0.21 -38.25
N MET A 6 12.11 -0.25 -38.07
CA MET A 6 12.42 -1.40 -37.23
C MET A 6 12.27 -0.99 -35.76
N LYS A 7 11.03 -1.06 -35.23
CA LYS A 7 10.78 -0.81 -33.81
C LYS A 7 11.53 -1.85 -32.96
N SER A 8 12.51 -1.35 -32.22
CA SER A 8 13.34 -2.13 -31.30
C SER A 8 12.50 -2.96 -30.32
N PRO A 9 12.77 -4.27 -30.12
CA PRO A 9 11.97 -5.16 -29.27
C PRO A 9 12.22 -5.00 -27.75
N VAL A 10 12.70 -3.84 -27.31
CA VAL A 10 13.09 -3.52 -25.92
C VAL A 10 11.86 -3.06 -25.12
N SER A 11 10.83 -3.91 -25.05
CA SER A 11 9.60 -3.61 -24.30
C SER A 11 8.92 -4.82 -23.65
N GLN A 12 9.27 -6.05 -24.02
CA GLN A 12 8.65 -7.27 -23.45
C GLN A 12 9.52 -7.94 -22.37
N ILE A 13 10.85 -7.85 -22.50
CA ILE A 13 11.80 -8.68 -21.74
C ILE A 13 12.18 -8.03 -20.39
N ASP A 14 12.34 -6.69 -20.36
CA ASP A 14 12.67 -5.93 -19.16
C ASP A 14 11.57 -5.98 -18.07
N LEU A 15 10.34 -6.30 -18.47
CA LEU A 15 9.19 -6.46 -17.56
C LEU A 15 9.35 -7.70 -16.64
N ILE A 16 10.16 -8.68 -17.03
CA ILE A 16 10.34 -9.93 -16.29
C ILE A 16 11.36 -9.74 -15.14
N ARG A 17 12.42 -8.95 -15.38
CA ARG A 17 13.64 -8.88 -14.56
C ARG A 17 13.55 -7.96 -13.33
N ASN A 18 12.65 -6.97 -13.29
CA ASN A 18 12.68 -5.96 -12.22
C ASN A 18 11.53 -6.09 -11.17
N PRO A 19 11.80 -6.47 -9.90
CA PRO A 19 10.78 -6.59 -8.87
C PRO A 19 10.13 -5.25 -8.47
N MET A 20 10.82 -4.11 -8.59
CA MET A 20 10.20 -2.79 -8.33
C MET A 20 9.04 -2.49 -9.29
N MET A 21 9.16 -2.90 -10.56
CA MET A 21 8.12 -2.66 -11.56
C MET A 21 6.84 -3.44 -11.24
N LYS A 22 6.98 -4.69 -10.76
CA LYS A 22 5.85 -5.53 -10.30
C LYS A 22 5.16 -4.91 -9.09
N ALA A 23 5.93 -4.42 -8.11
CA ALA A 23 5.38 -3.77 -6.92
C ALA A 23 4.63 -2.47 -7.27
N HIS A 24 5.20 -1.60 -8.12
CA HIS A 24 4.55 -0.37 -8.56
C HIS A 24 3.26 -0.66 -9.35
N HIS A 25 3.30 -1.62 -10.28
CA HIS A 25 2.14 -2.05 -11.05
C HIS A 25 1.02 -2.59 -10.15
N PHE A 26 1.34 -3.48 -9.21
CA PHE A 26 0.39 -4.05 -8.25
C PHE A 26 -0.24 -2.96 -7.35
N ILE A 27 0.57 -2.01 -6.87
CA ILE A 27 0.12 -0.86 -6.08
C ILE A 27 -0.83 0.04 -6.89
N SER A 28 -0.54 0.26 -8.18
CA SER A 28 -1.40 1.02 -9.09
C SER A 28 -2.72 0.31 -9.37
N TRP A 29 -2.68 -1.01 -9.56
CA TRP A 29 -3.87 -1.84 -9.79
C TRP A 29 -4.80 -1.87 -8.56
N TYR A 30 -4.25 -2.02 -7.35
CA TYR A 30 -5.03 -1.92 -6.11
C TYR A 30 -5.67 -0.54 -5.92
N ASN A 31 -4.97 0.54 -6.26
CA ASN A 31 -5.55 1.87 -6.26
C ASN A 31 -6.76 1.95 -7.20
N GLN A 32 -6.60 1.45 -8.43
CA GLN A 32 -7.65 1.49 -9.44
C GLN A 32 -8.92 0.75 -8.98
N MET A 33 -8.78 -0.46 -8.42
CA MET A 33 -9.92 -1.20 -7.86
C MET A 33 -10.62 -0.45 -6.70
N ILE A 34 -9.85 0.19 -5.81
CA ILE A 34 -10.40 1.00 -4.71
C ILE A 34 -11.20 2.19 -5.25
N TYR A 35 -10.64 2.92 -6.22
CA TYR A 35 -11.33 4.07 -6.83
C TYR A 35 -12.57 3.67 -7.62
N ASP A 36 -12.52 2.55 -8.35
CA ASP A 36 -13.65 2.03 -9.11
C ASP A 36 -14.80 1.59 -8.18
N ALA A 37 -14.48 0.88 -7.09
CA ALA A 37 -15.45 0.47 -6.08
C ALA A 37 -16.12 1.69 -5.41
N LEU A 38 -15.32 2.66 -4.93
CA LEU A 38 -15.84 3.89 -4.32
C LEU A 38 -16.67 4.74 -5.29
N SER A 39 -16.30 4.77 -6.57
CA SER A 39 -17.04 5.50 -7.61
C SER A 39 -18.33 4.81 -8.05
N SER A 40 -18.38 3.48 -7.90
CA SER A 40 -19.55 2.65 -8.21
C SER A 40 -20.59 2.66 -7.10
N LEU A 41 -20.17 2.55 -5.83
CA LEU A 41 -21.06 2.45 -4.68
C LEU A 41 -21.78 3.77 -4.35
N LYS A 42 -21.14 4.92 -4.58
CA LYS A 42 -21.71 6.28 -4.46
C LYS A 42 -22.44 6.58 -3.13
N GLU A 43 -22.03 5.94 -2.04
CA GLU A 43 -22.66 6.09 -0.74
C GLU A 43 -22.43 7.50 -0.13
N PRO A 44 -23.44 8.13 0.49
CA PRO A 44 -23.35 9.51 0.96
C PRO A 44 -22.25 9.71 2.03
N ASN A 45 -22.00 8.68 2.84
CA ASN A 45 -20.98 8.67 3.89
C ASN A 45 -19.67 7.99 3.46
N GLY A 46 -19.57 7.57 2.19
CA GLY A 46 -18.52 6.66 1.72
C GLY A 46 -18.77 5.21 2.14
N SER A 47 -17.89 4.31 1.71
CA SER A 47 -18.06 2.85 1.86
C SER A 47 -17.11 2.27 2.90
N ASP A 48 -17.61 1.33 3.70
CA ASP A 48 -16.79 0.65 4.71
C ASP A 48 -15.87 -0.42 4.10
N THR A 49 -14.93 -0.91 4.91
CA THR A 49 -13.93 -1.89 4.45
C THR A 49 -14.57 -3.20 3.98
N SER A 50 -15.64 -3.68 4.63
CA SER A 50 -16.30 -4.94 4.30
C SER A 50 -17.13 -4.83 3.01
N THR A 51 -17.83 -3.71 2.79
CA THR A 51 -18.52 -3.44 1.52
C THR A 51 -17.54 -3.33 0.35
N LEU A 52 -16.38 -2.68 0.55
CA LEU A 52 -15.31 -2.62 -0.45
C LEU A 52 -14.69 -4.00 -0.74
N VAL A 53 -14.48 -4.84 0.28
CA VAL A 53 -14.01 -6.23 0.09
C VAL A 53 -15.00 -7.00 -0.78
N ASN A 54 -16.28 -7.03 -0.40
CA ASN A 54 -17.31 -7.78 -1.11
C ASN A 54 -17.46 -7.32 -2.58
N PHE A 55 -17.41 -6.01 -2.85
CA PHE A 55 -17.52 -5.48 -4.21
C PHE A 55 -16.35 -5.93 -5.10
N ILE A 56 -15.12 -5.97 -4.57
CA ILE A 56 -13.93 -6.33 -5.33
C ILE A 56 -13.85 -7.86 -5.51
N GLU A 57 -14.18 -8.64 -4.47
CA GLU A 57 -14.24 -10.12 -4.52
C GLU A 57 -15.27 -10.64 -5.55
N GLN A 58 -16.35 -9.90 -5.81
CA GLN A 58 -17.33 -10.24 -6.85
C GLN A 58 -16.85 -9.94 -8.29
N ARG A 59 -15.77 -9.20 -8.47
CA ARG A 59 -15.29 -8.72 -9.79
C ARG A 59 -13.89 -9.22 -10.15
N HIS A 60 -13.08 -9.59 -9.16
CA HIS A 60 -11.69 -9.97 -9.32
C HIS A 60 -11.35 -11.15 -8.41
N GLU A 61 -10.56 -12.09 -8.93
CA GLU A 61 -9.90 -13.08 -8.09
C GLU A 61 -8.87 -12.36 -7.19
N VAL A 62 -9.05 -12.45 -5.87
CA VAL A 62 -8.17 -11.80 -4.89
C VAL A 62 -7.53 -12.82 -3.95
N PRO A 63 -6.30 -12.57 -3.45
CA PRO A 63 -5.64 -13.47 -2.50
C PRO A 63 -6.38 -13.55 -1.17
N GLN A 64 -6.27 -14.68 -0.45
CA GLN A 64 -6.88 -14.87 0.89
C GLN A 64 -6.53 -13.76 1.91
N ASN A 65 -5.37 -13.11 1.76
CA ASN A 65 -4.93 -11.99 2.61
C ASN A 65 -5.51 -10.62 2.20
N PHE A 66 -6.43 -10.57 1.23
CA PHE A 66 -6.90 -9.34 0.59
C PHE A 66 -7.46 -8.30 1.56
N ARG A 67 -8.34 -8.69 2.51
CA ARG A 67 -8.89 -7.78 3.52
C ARG A 67 -7.81 -7.04 4.32
N ARG A 68 -6.69 -7.70 4.65
CA ARG A 68 -5.54 -7.08 5.36
C ARG A 68 -4.77 -6.12 4.44
N LEU A 69 -4.53 -6.53 3.20
CA LEU A 69 -3.84 -5.72 2.19
C LEU A 69 -4.64 -4.46 1.83
N LEU A 70 -5.94 -4.60 1.61
CA LEU A 70 -6.89 -3.52 1.35
C LEU A 70 -6.92 -2.52 2.52
N SER A 71 -7.06 -3.00 3.76
CA SER A 71 -7.04 -2.14 4.96
C SER A 71 -5.75 -1.32 5.07
N SER A 72 -4.60 -1.93 4.78
CA SER A 72 -3.29 -1.25 4.75
C SER A 72 -3.23 -0.22 3.62
N ARG A 73 -3.76 -0.54 2.43
CA ARG A 73 -3.76 0.35 1.27
C ARG A 73 -4.68 1.55 1.46
N LEU A 74 -5.89 1.35 1.99
CA LEU A 74 -6.84 2.42 2.33
C LEU A 74 -6.21 3.39 3.34
N ARG A 75 -5.56 2.88 4.40
CA ARG A 75 -4.84 3.71 5.37
C ARG A 75 -3.73 4.55 4.73
N ARG A 76 -2.94 3.97 3.82
CA ARG A 76 -1.91 4.70 3.05
C ARG A 76 -2.51 5.77 2.12
N LEU A 77 -3.65 5.50 1.48
CA LEU A 77 -4.33 6.47 0.62
C LEU A 77 -4.93 7.66 1.40
N VAL A 78 -5.38 7.43 2.64
CA VAL A 78 -5.78 8.49 3.58
C VAL A 78 -4.56 9.32 4.03
N GLN A 79 -3.43 8.69 4.34
CA GLN A 79 -2.17 9.40 4.65
C GLN A 79 -1.63 10.20 3.46
N GLN A 80 -1.92 9.77 2.23
CA GLN A 80 -1.60 10.50 1.00
C GLN A 80 -2.63 11.59 0.64
N ASP A 81 -3.61 11.85 1.52
CA ASP A 81 -4.69 12.84 1.34
C ASP A 81 -5.57 12.60 0.09
N LYS A 82 -5.55 11.37 -0.46
CA LYS A 82 -6.32 10.98 -1.65
C LYS A 82 -7.70 10.42 -1.31
N LEU A 83 -7.85 9.89 -0.10
CA LEU A 83 -9.11 9.43 0.47
C LEU A 83 -9.34 10.14 1.81
N GLU A 84 -10.61 10.34 2.14
CA GLU A 84 -11.05 10.79 3.47
C GLU A 84 -11.67 9.59 4.21
N LYS A 85 -11.42 9.47 5.52
CA LYS A 85 -12.05 8.46 6.38
C LYS A 85 -13.06 9.14 7.30
N ILE A 86 -14.32 8.72 7.21
CA ILE A 86 -15.44 9.21 8.03
C ILE A 86 -15.94 8.05 8.86
N GLU A 87 -15.76 8.14 10.19
CA GLU A 87 -15.97 7.04 11.13
C GLU A 87 -15.29 5.74 10.67
N ASN A 88 -16.02 4.80 10.07
CA ASN A 88 -15.51 3.52 9.55
C ASN A 88 -15.57 3.39 8.01
N SER A 89 -16.06 4.42 7.32
CA SER A 89 -16.19 4.49 5.87
C SER A 89 -15.10 5.34 5.22
N TYR A 90 -14.84 5.10 3.93
CA TYR A 90 -13.88 5.82 3.12
C TYR A 90 -14.59 6.50 1.94
N ARG A 91 -14.19 7.73 1.60
CA ARG A 91 -14.61 8.39 0.35
C ARG A 91 -13.40 8.93 -0.41
N ILE A 92 -13.55 9.14 -1.71
CA ILE A 92 -12.56 9.84 -2.53
C ILE A 92 -12.53 11.31 -2.10
N LYS A 93 -11.35 11.84 -1.76
CA LYS A 93 -11.23 13.27 -1.49
C LYS A 93 -11.48 14.03 -2.78
N LYS A 94 -12.49 14.91 -2.79
CA LYS A 94 -12.67 15.85 -3.89
C LYS A 94 -11.61 16.93 -3.72
N GLU A 95 -10.69 17.04 -4.67
CA GLU A 95 -9.81 18.21 -4.78
C GLU A 95 -10.67 19.41 -5.19
N VAL A 96 -11.25 20.06 -4.17
CA VAL A 96 -11.99 21.31 -4.34
C VAL A 96 -10.98 22.39 -4.65
N LEU A 97 -10.81 22.68 -5.94
CA LEU A 97 -10.26 23.95 -6.38
C LEU A 97 -11.11 25.07 -5.76
N GLU A 98 -10.52 25.75 -4.79
CA GLU A 98 -11.16 26.73 -3.90
C GLU A 98 -12.22 27.61 -4.57
N LYS A 99 -13.43 27.58 -4.01
CA LYS A 99 -14.40 28.69 -4.12
C LYS A 99 -15.36 28.67 -2.93
N SER A 100 -15.11 29.62 -2.04
CA SER A 100 -15.82 29.85 -0.79
C SER A 100 -17.33 30.00 -0.98
N LYS A 101 -18.11 29.49 -0.02
CA LYS A 101 -19.32 30.16 0.48
C LYS A 101 -19.75 29.64 1.86
N THR A 102 -20.13 30.58 2.71
CA THR A 102 -20.39 30.45 4.15
C THR A 102 -21.85 30.12 4.49
N ALA A 103 -22.06 29.65 5.73
CA ALA A 103 -23.33 29.59 6.49
C ALA A 103 -24.41 28.58 6.00
N ALA A 104 -25.17 27.89 6.86
CA ALA A 104 -25.73 28.35 8.14
C ALA A 104 -26.09 27.21 9.12
N THR A 105 -26.11 27.53 10.42
CA THR A 105 -26.91 26.86 11.46
C THR A 105 -28.07 27.78 11.88
N PRO A 106 -29.18 27.23 12.41
CA PRO A 106 -29.62 27.70 13.73
C PRO A 106 -30.06 26.58 14.70
N LYS A 107 -30.31 26.98 15.95
CA LYS A 107 -30.35 26.17 17.19
C LYS A 107 -31.77 25.89 17.71
N GLN A 108 -31.86 25.09 18.79
CA GLN A 108 -32.66 25.23 20.06
C GLN A 108 -33.34 23.90 20.48
N LYS A 109 -33.53 23.53 21.76
CA LYS A 109 -33.23 24.17 23.07
C LYS A 109 -33.31 23.15 24.24
N HIS A 110 -32.93 23.65 25.43
CA HIS A 110 -33.18 23.12 26.79
C HIS A 110 -32.26 21.96 27.25
N VAL A 111 -31.84 21.87 28.52
CA VAL A 111 -31.84 22.86 29.65
C VAL A 111 -30.73 22.53 30.66
N GLY A 112 -30.51 23.36 31.69
CA GLY A 112 -29.73 22.98 32.88
C GLY A 112 -30.25 23.66 34.17
N PRO A 113 -29.86 23.14 35.35
CA PRO A 113 -29.39 24.01 36.43
C PRO A 113 -28.01 23.62 36.97
N ARG A 114 -27.44 24.54 37.76
CA ARG A 114 -26.07 24.63 38.30
C ARG A 114 -26.13 24.27 39.81
N GLN A 115 -25.12 23.74 40.51
CA GLN A 115 -24.01 24.42 41.23
C GLN A 115 -23.31 23.33 42.13
N PHE A 116 -21.99 23.03 42.06
CA PHE A 116 -20.82 23.62 42.78
C PHE A 116 -20.56 23.11 44.24
N PRO A 117 -19.36 23.28 44.86
CA PRO A 117 -17.96 23.47 44.36
C PRO A 117 -16.84 22.71 45.15
N ASN A 118 -15.57 22.99 44.79
CA ASN A 118 -14.28 22.63 45.42
C ASN A 118 -13.76 21.20 45.11
N ASN A 119 -12.46 20.97 44.87
CA ASN A 119 -11.29 21.71 45.36
C ASN A 119 -10.28 22.07 44.25
N ALA A 120 -9.46 23.08 44.47
CA ALA A 120 -8.37 23.46 43.56
C ALA A 120 -7.22 22.45 43.61
N TYR A 121 -6.63 22.09 42.46
CA TYR A 121 -5.21 21.70 42.35
C TYR A 121 -4.69 21.98 40.94
N LEU A 122 -3.44 22.45 40.86
CA LEU A 122 -2.66 22.48 39.62
C LEU A 122 -2.20 21.04 39.30
N GLY A 123 -2.07 20.72 38.02
CA GLY A 123 -1.72 19.40 37.50
C GLY A 123 -2.01 19.36 35.99
N ASP A 124 -1.34 20.19 35.19
CA ASP A 124 0.00 19.96 34.67
C ASP A 124 0.03 18.89 33.57
N THR A 125 0.24 19.39 32.34
CA THR A 125 0.93 18.92 31.13
C THR A 125 1.49 17.48 30.97
N ALA A 126 1.43 16.61 31.96
CA ALA A 126 2.10 15.30 31.99
C ALA A 126 1.30 14.16 31.31
N GLU A 127 -0.03 14.14 31.40
CA GLU A 127 -0.86 13.05 30.84
C GLU A 127 -0.88 13.06 29.31
N GLU A 128 -1.11 14.23 28.69
CA GLU A 128 -0.97 14.45 27.24
C GLU A 128 0.45 14.13 26.72
N ALA A 129 1.48 14.47 27.50
CA ALA A 129 2.85 14.12 27.19
C ALA A 129 3.10 12.60 27.24
N ALA A 130 2.51 11.90 28.22
CA ALA A 130 2.61 10.44 28.33
C ALA A 130 1.90 9.72 27.17
N ILE A 131 0.70 10.15 26.77
CA ILE A 131 -0.03 9.62 25.60
C ILE A 131 0.79 9.83 24.32
N THR A 132 1.35 11.03 24.14
CA THR A 132 2.20 11.36 22.98
C THR A 132 3.48 10.52 22.96
N ALA A 133 4.10 10.28 24.12
CA ALA A 133 5.29 9.43 24.24
C ALA A 133 4.98 7.97 23.89
N ALA A 134 3.89 7.41 24.44
CA ALA A 134 3.45 6.04 24.16
C ALA A 134 3.17 5.81 22.66
N TYR A 135 2.51 6.77 21.99
CA TYR A 135 2.26 6.69 20.54
C TYR A 135 3.58 6.68 19.74
N LYS A 136 4.55 7.54 20.09
CA LYS A 136 5.84 7.60 19.41
C LYS A 136 6.69 6.34 19.61
N VAL A 137 6.62 5.72 20.79
CA VAL A 137 7.28 4.42 21.05
C VAL A 137 6.68 3.34 20.17
N ALA A 138 5.36 3.19 20.15
CA ALA A 138 4.68 2.21 19.29
C ALA A 138 4.94 2.45 17.78
N GLU A 139 5.03 3.70 17.34
CA GLU A 139 5.40 4.04 15.96
C GLU A 139 6.84 3.65 15.64
N ALA A 140 7.79 3.90 16.55
CA ALA A 140 9.19 3.55 16.40
C ALA A 140 9.41 2.02 16.38
N GLU A 141 8.77 1.27 17.26
CA GLU A 141 8.81 -0.20 17.30
C GLU A 141 8.26 -0.80 16.00
N ASN A 142 7.10 -0.32 15.52
CA ASN A 142 6.53 -0.78 14.26
C ASN A 142 7.42 -0.44 13.05
N LYS A 143 8.07 0.74 13.02
CA LYS A 143 9.04 1.09 11.97
C LYS A 143 10.27 0.16 12.01
N SER A 144 10.79 -0.14 13.21
CA SER A 144 11.92 -1.05 13.40
C SER A 144 11.59 -2.47 12.91
N PHE A 145 10.41 -3.00 13.29
CA PHE A 145 9.95 -4.30 12.84
C PHE A 145 9.81 -4.39 11.30
N VAL A 146 9.20 -3.37 10.68
CA VAL A 146 9.06 -3.31 9.21
C VAL A 146 10.41 -3.21 8.50
N ALA A 147 11.38 -2.48 9.07
CA ALA A 147 12.73 -2.38 8.51
C ALA A 147 13.49 -3.72 8.62
N ALA A 148 13.37 -4.41 9.76
CA ALA A 148 14.00 -5.72 9.97
C ALA A 148 13.44 -6.79 9.02
N GLU A 149 12.11 -6.86 8.84
CA GLU A 149 11.49 -7.81 7.91
C GLU A 149 11.83 -7.48 6.45
N ALA A 150 11.94 -6.20 6.08
CA ALA A 150 12.40 -5.79 4.76
C ALA A 150 13.88 -6.16 4.49
N ALA A 151 14.75 -6.05 5.50
CA ALA A 151 16.15 -6.45 5.39
C ALA A 151 16.29 -7.97 5.19
N LYS A 152 15.53 -8.76 5.97
CA LYS A 152 15.50 -10.22 5.86
C LYS A 152 14.97 -10.70 4.50
N GLU A 153 13.95 -10.05 3.96
CA GLU A 153 13.44 -10.34 2.62
C GLU A 153 14.45 -9.94 1.53
N ALA A 154 15.17 -8.84 1.69
CA ALA A 154 16.23 -8.44 0.77
C ALA A 154 17.41 -9.44 0.76
N GLU A 155 17.83 -9.93 1.93
CA GLU A 155 18.86 -10.99 2.04
C GLU A 155 18.40 -12.28 1.35
N ARG A 156 17.15 -12.69 1.58
CA ARG A 156 16.55 -13.87 0.92
C ARG A 156 16.51 -13.74 -0.60
N VAL A 157 16.24 -12.53 -1.12
CA VAL A 157 16.24 -12.24 -2.56
C VAL A 157 17.66 -12.19 -3.13
N SER A 158 18.62 -11.57 -2.45
CA SER A 158 20.04 -11.54 -2.86
C SER A 158 20.58 -12.96 -3.05
N LYS A 159 20.32 -13.85 -2.08
CA LYS A 159 20.76 -15.24 -2.17
C LYS A 159 20.15 -15.98 -3.37
N MET A 160 18.88 -15.72 -3.70
CA MET A 160 18.26 -16.30 -4.90
C MET A 160 18.84 -15.75 -6.21
N GLU A 161 19.30 -14.49 -6.22
CA GLU A 161 20.00 -13.90 -7.36
C GLU A 161 21.38 -14.53 -7.55
N GLU A 162 22.14 -14.70 -6.46
CA GLU A 162 23.43 -15.40 -6.45
C GLU A 162 23.31 -16.87 -6.91
N ASP A 163 22.33 -17.62 -6.38
CA ASP A 163 22.05 -19.00 -6.80
C ASP A 163 21.67 -19.08 -8.31
N SER A 164 20.90 -18.10 -8.80
CA SER A 164 20.49 -17.99 -10.20
C SER A 164 21.67 -17.67 -11.13
N ASP A 165 22.53 -16.73 -10.77
CA ASP A 165 23.69 -16.36 -11.57
C ASP A 165 24.76 -17.46 -11.57
N ASN A 166 24.96 -18.16 -10.45
CA ASN A 166 25.79 -19.36 -10.38
C ASN A 166 25.25 -20.45 -11.32
N SER A 167 23.94 -20.74 -11.28
CA SER A 167 23.31 -21.70 -12.19
C SER A 167 23.47 -21.31 -13.66
N LEU A 168 23.28 -20.02 -14.00
CA LEU A 168 23.50 -19.50 -15.34
C LEU A 168 24.96 -19.64 -15.80
N GLN A 169 25.92 -19.48 -14.88
CA GLN A 169 27.34 -19.63 -15.20
C GLN A 169 27.70 -21.09 -15.52
N ILE A 170 27.12 -22.07 -14.81
CA ILE A 170 27.26 -23.50 -15.13
C ILE A 170 26.67 -23.81 -16.52
N TYR A 171 25.49 -23.28 -16.85
CA TYR A 171 24.90 -23.51 -18.19
C TYR A 171 25.74 -22.91 -19.33
N LYS A 172 26.39 -21.76 -19.12
CA LYS A 172 27.32 -21.17 -20.10
C LYS A 172 28.56 -22.03 -20.32
N ASP A 173 29.20 -22.50 -19.24
CA ASP A 173 30.36 -23.38 -19.30
C ASP A 173 30.04 -24.73 -19.98
N LEU A 174 28.89 -25.32 -19.65
CA LEU A 174 28.37 -26.52 -20.32
C LEU A 174 28.15 -26.28 -21.82
N PHE A 175 27.51 -25.17 -22.19
CA PHE A 175 27.24 -24.83 -23.59
C PHE A 175 28.54 -24.62 -24.40
N ASP A 176 29.52 -23.94 -23.81
CA ASP A 176 30.81 -23.68 -24.44
C ASP A 176 31.57 -24.99 -24.71
N LYS A 177 31.67 -25.87 -23.71
CA LYS A 177 32.30 -27.21 -23.85
C LYS A 177 31.61 -28.06 -24.91
N CYS A 178 30.27 -28.12 -24.90
CA CYS A 178 29.50 -28.81 -25.95
C CYS A 178 29.78 -28.24 -27.34
N SER A 179 29.95 -26.91 -27.46
CA SER A 179 30.23 -26.23 -28.73
C SER A 179 31.62 -26.55 -29.30
N HIS A 180 32.59 -26.88 -28.42
CA HIS A 180 33.91 -27.38 -28.79
C HIS A 180 33.97 -28.90 -29.04
N GLY A 181 32.83 -29.60 -28.92
CA GLY A 181 32.73 -31.06 -29.12
C GLY A 181 33.14 -31.89 -27.91
N GLU A 182 33.29 -31.29 -26.73
CA GLU A 182 33.56 -32.00 -25.48
C GLU A 182 32.29 -32.70 -24.97
N ILE A 183 32.42 -33.96 -24.53
CA ILE A 183 31.32 -34.73 -23.94
C ILE A 183 31.30 -34.46 -22.43
N VAL A 184 30.33 -33.66 -21.98
CA VAL A 184 30.15 -33.35 -20.55
C VAL A 184 29.13 -34.29 -19.93
N LEU A 185 29.51 -34.97 -18.84
CA LEU A 185 28.64 -35.85 -18.08
C LEU A 185 27.91 -35.05 -16.99
N LEU A 186 26.58 -34.98 -17.05
CA LEU A 186 25.75 -34.39 -16.00
C LEU A 186 25.41 -35.45 -14.95
N THR A 187 25.91 -35.27 -13.72
CA THR A 187 25.52 -36.07 -12.55
C THR A 187 24.39 -35.37 -11.79
N ALA A 188 23.30 -36.09 -11.52
CA ALA A 188 22.16 -35.63 -10.73
C ALA A 188 22.33 -35.94 -9.23
#